data_AF-A0A2D9T458-F1
#
_entry.id   AF-A0A2D9T458-F1
#
_cell.length_a   1.000
_cell.length_b   1.000
_cell.length_c   1.000
_cell.angle_alpha   90.00
_cell.angle_beta   90.00
_cell.angle_gamma   90.00
#
_symmetry.space_group_name_H-M   'P 1'
#
loop_
_entity.id
_entity.type
_entity.pdbx_description
1 polymer ?
#
loop_
_entity_poly.entity_id
_entity_poly.type
_entity_poly.pdbx_seq_one_letter_code
_entity_poly.pdbx_strand_id
1 'polypeptide(L)'
;MVKRALLALGLALLGCGSDPITQVIVVVDSDIADLEQIRLDVVAPDGRTETATAALGAGEPGLPRTLTLVHSTGPLGPYQVTATGLRGGGPVVDRRASFDFQADRSLVLTMHLVAACQGQSCGGQTCTERGCESLDSNGRLTAWTGTPPRLGETPMVDMGTPEVDMCRPEVCNDADDDCDGAVDEEVTVSDEACNGDDDDCDGTTDEDFDLQNDPMNCGGCGIQCVFRNGSGTCTGGSCVIASCDAGFEDCDGDGTNGCEIDTSSNASNCGGCGNVCRNPDRICCTGSCQRSCP
;
A
#
# COMPACT_ATOMS: atom_id res chain seq x y z
N MET A 1 0.74 39.06 23.58
CA MET A 1 0.47 39.76 22.31
C MET A 1 0.87 38.79 21.22
N VAL A 2 -0.05 38.42 20.34
CA VAL A 2 0.30 37.48 19.27
C VAL A 2 1.28 38.17 18.30
N LYS A 3 2.47 37.62 18.13
CA LYS A 3 3.41 38.09 17.09
C LYS A 3 3.13 37.31 15.81
N ARG A 4 2.95 38.03 14.70
CA ARG A 4 2.75 37.45 13.37
C ARG A 4 4.11 37.01 12.80
N ALA A 5 4.20 35.77 12.35
CA ALA A 5 5.16 35.38 11.31
C ALA A 5 4.44 35.40 9.96
N LEU A 6 5.11 35.81 8.89
CA LEU A 6 4.52 36.00 7.55
C LEU A 6 3.76 34.75 7.05
N LEU A 7 2.71 34.95 6.23
CA LEU A 7 2.22 33.90 5.31
C LEU A 7 3.28 33.70 4.23
N ALA A 8 4.21 32.78 4.44
CA ALA A 8 5.18 32.38 3.42
C ALA A 8 5.72 30.97 3.74
N LEU A 9 6.19 30.32 2.68
CA LEU A 9 6.78 28.99 2.62
C LEU A 9 7.71 28.71 3.81
N GLY A 10 7.61 27.50 4.33
CA GLY A 10 8.36 27.00 5.48
C GLY A 10 9.78 27.53 5.59
N LEU A 11 10.01 28.34 6.60
CA LEU A 11 11.08 28.13 7.54
C LEU A 11 10.53 28.63 8.87
N ALA A 12 9.89 27.74 9.64
CA ALA A 12 9.83 27.93 11.07
C ALA A 12 11.30 28.05 11.48
N LEU A 13 11.75 29.27 11.79
CA LEU A 13 13.08 29.48 12.31
C LEU A 13 13.19 28.56 13.51
N LEU A 14 13.92 27.46 13.33
CA LEU A 14 14.57 26.69 14.37
C LEU A 14 15.51 27.70 15.06
N GLY A 15 14.94 28.55 15.89
CA GLY A 15 15.70 29.18 16.94
C GLY A 15 16.21 28.03 17.77
N CYS A 16 17.53 27.83 17.77
CA CYS A 16 18.23 27.07 18.80
C CYS A 16 17.99 27.77 20.15
N GLY A 17 16.79 27.59 20.69
CA GLY A 17 16.33 28.05 21.98
C GLY A 17 15.33 27.01 22.43
N SER A 18 15.75 26.17 23.36
CA SER A 18 14.99 25.05 23.94
C SER A 18 13.80 25.49 24.80
N ASP A 19 13.27 26.69 24.56
CA ASP A 19 12.16 27.23 25.34
C ASP A 19 10.86 26.78 24.69
N PRO A 20 9.92 26.22 25.47
CA PRO A 20 8.63 25.81 24.93
C PRO A 20 7.90 27.05 24.39
N ILE A 21 7.39 26.93 23.16
CA ILE A 21 6.61 27.99 22.51
C ILE A 21 5.13 27.63 22.55
N THR A 22 4.30 28.62 22.88
CA THR A 22 2.84 28.52 22.81
C THR A 22 2.38 29.04 21.45
N GLN A 23 2.00 28.16 20.53
CA GLN A 23 1.61 28.55 19.18
C GLN A 23 0.51 27.68 18.56
N VAL A 24 -0.22 28.28 17.62
CA VAL A 24 -1.19 27.59 16.76
C VAL A 24 -0.85 27.88 15.30
N ILE A 25 -0.61 26.84 14.53
CA ILE A 25 -0.41 26.90 13.08
C ILE A 25 -1.78 26.72 12.43
N VAL A 26 -2.31 27.77 11.83
CA VAL A 26 -3.55 27.69 11.04
C VAL A 26 -3.19 27.22 9.64
N VAL A 27 -3.72 26.07 9.24
CA VAL A 27 -3.49 25.46 7.93
C VAL A 27 -4.77 25.58 7.11
N VAL A 28 -4.70 26.24 5.97
CA VAL A 28 -5.82 26.43 5.05
C VAL A 28 -5.56 25.64 3.78
N ASP A 29 -6.46 24.72 3.48
CA ASP A 29 -6.48 23.95 2.23
C ASP A 29 -7.85 24.08 1.55
N SER A 30 -7.97 23.70 0.27
CA SER A 30 -9.20 23.85 -0.50
C SER A 30 -9.26 22.90 -1.69
N ASP A 31 -10.46 22.43 -2.02
CA ASP A 31 -10.80 21.71 -3.25
C ASP A 31 -11.30 22.66 -4.37
N ILE A 32 -11.32 23.98 -4.13
CA ILE A 32 -11.78 24.99 -5.10
C ILE A 32 -10.59 25.46 -5.93
N ALA A 33 -10.50 24.98 -7.16
CA ALA A 33 -9.32 25.16 -8.04
C ALA A 33 -9.06 26.60 -8.51
N ASP A 34 -10.07 27.47 -8.53
CA ASP A 34 -10.03 28.82 -9.11
C ASP A 34 -10.08 29.92 -8.04
N LEU A 35 -9.62 29.64 -6.82
CA LEU A 35 -9.36 30.67 -5.82
C LEU A 35 -8.11 31.49 -6.21
N GLU A 36 -8.21 32.81 -6.09
CA GLU A 36 -7.12 33.75 -6.40
C GLU A 36 -6.42 34.24 -5.13
N GLN A 37 -7.08 34.16 -3.97
CA GLN A 37 -6.54 34.64 -2.71
C GLN A 37 -7.19 33.93 -1.52
N ILE A 38 -6.41 33.72 -0.45
CA ILE A 38 -6.91 33.37 0.89
C ILE A 38 -6.74 34.59 1.79
N ARG A 39 -7.78 34.94 2.54
CA ARG A 39 -7.74 35.89 3.65
C ARG A 39 -8.02 35.17 4.96
N LEU A 40 -7.19 35.43 5.96
CA LEU A 40 -7.37 34.98 7.33
C LEU A 40 -7.59 36.19 8.23
N ASP A 41 -8.74 36.22 8.91
CA ASP A 41 -9.08 37.24 9.89
C ASP A 41 -9.09 36.59 11.28
N VAL A 42 -8.18 37.00 12.17
CA VAL A 42 -8.04 36.47 13.53
C VAL A 42 -8.47 37.53 14.55
N VAL A 43 -9.47 37.23 15.38
CA VAL A 43 -9.97 38.09 16.45
C VAL A 43 -9.52 37.55 17.80
N ALA A 44 -8.81 38.37 18.58
CA ALA A 44 -8.37 38.06 19.92
C ALA A 44 -9.49 38.25 20.97
N PRO A 45 -9.35 37.69 22.19
CA PRO A 45 -10.37 37.83 23.26
C PRO A 45 -10.68 39.28 23.66
N ASP A 46 -9.76 40.21 23.40
CA ASP A 46 -9.93 41.65 23.67
C ASP A 46 -10.59 42.40 22.50
N GLY A 47 -11.02 41.70 21.46
CA GLY A 47 -11.69 42.24 20.27
C GLY A 47 -10.74 42.77 19.19
N ARG A 48 -9.42 42.74 19.40
CA ARG A 48 -8.47 43.15 18.35
C ARG A 48 -8.49 42.14 17.20
N THR A 49 -8.49 42.66 15.98
CA THR A 49 -8.53 41.85 14.75
C THR A 49 -7.22 41.99 13.98
N GLU A 50 -6.73 40.86 13.50
CA GLU A 50 -5.50 40.74 12.74
C GLU A 50 -5.82 40.01 11.41
N THR A 51 -5.76 40.74 10.29
CA THR A 51 -5.95 40.18 8.94
C THR A 51 -4.62 39.84 8.27
N ALA A 52 -4.55 38.66 7.65
CA ALA A 52 -3.44 38.24 6.80
C ALA A 52 -3.96 37.70 5.46
N THR A 53 -3.18 37.82 4.38
CA THR A 53 -3.61 37.39 3.04
C THR A 53 -2.50 36.66 2.30
N ALA A 54 -2.85 35.69 1.45
CA ALA A 54 -1.95 35.03 0.51
C ALA A 54 -2.60 34.95 -0.87
N ALA A 55 -1.88 35.38 -1.90
CA ALA A 55 -2.29 35.20 -3.28
C ALA A 55 -2.14 33.72 -3.71
N LEU A 56 -2.96 33.29 -4.65
CA LEU A 56 -2.94 31.96 -5.27
C LEU A 56 -2.88 32.12 -6.79
N GLY A 57 -2.44 31.08 -7.49
CA GLY A 57 -2.34 31.06 -8.95
C GLY A 57 -0.90 31.11 -9.47
N ALA A 58 -0.74 31.53 -10.72
CA ALA A 58 0.53 31.43 -11.44
C ALA A 58 1.66 32.23 -10.76
N GLY A 59 2.73 31.53 -10.37
CA GLY A 59 3.89 32.14 -9.71
C GLY A 59 3.78 32.26 -8.19
N GLU A 60 2.62 31.95 -7.62
CA GLU A 60 2.40 31.90 -6.17
C GLU A 60 2.46 30.46 -5.66
N PRO A 61 2.87 30.21 -4.40
CA PRO A 61 2.86 28.85 -3.88
C PRO A 61 1.45 28.22 -3.86
N GLY A 62 1.40 26.90 -4.00
CA GLY A 62 0.14 26.16 -3.94
C GLY A 62 -0.46 26.10 -2.53
N LEU A 63 -1.62 25.45 -2.44
CA LEU A 63 -2.19 25.02 -1.16
C LEU A 63 -1.41 23.82 -0.59
N PRO A 64 -1.45 23.56 0.73
CA PRO A 64 -2.08 24.36 1.76
C PRO A 64 -1.24 25.60 2.10
N ARG A 65 -1.91 26.64 2.61
CA ARG A 65 -1.24 27.83 3.15
C ARG A 65 -1.26 27.80 4.67
N THR A 66 -0.18 28.27 5.28
CA THR A 66 -0.05 28.27 6.74
C THR A 66 0.12 29.68 7.29
N LEU A 67 -0.47 29.92 8.47
CA LEU A 67 -0.27 31.11 9.28
C LEU A 67 0.08 30.68 10.71
N THR A 68 1.29 31.01 11.16
CA THR A 68 1.71 30.72 12.54
C THR A 68 1.33 31.86 13.47
N LEU A 69 0.51 31.55 14.46
CA LEU A 69 0.12 32.46 15.54
C LEU A 69 0.94 32.09 16.78
N VAL A 70 1.80 32.99 17.24
CA VAL A 70 2.61 32.77 18.45
C VAL A 70 2.05 33.59 19.60
N HIS A 71 1.59 32.93 20.68
CA HIS A 71 1.14 33.61 21.89
C HIS A 71 2.33 34.07 22.73
N SER A 72 2.22 35.25 23.32
CA SER A 72 3.29 35.80 24.18
C SER A 72 2.79 36.34 25.53
N THR A 73 1.59 36.90 25.57
CA THR A 73 0.98 37.56 26.75
C THR A 73 -0.53 37.68 26.53
N GLY A 74 -1.30 37.81 27.61
CA GLY A 74 -2.76 37.96 27.57
C GLY A 74 -3.51 36.63 27.73
N PRO A 75 -4.85 36.64 27.63
CA PRO A 75 -5.66 35.42 27.73
C PRO A 75 -5.31 34.43 26.60
N LEU A 76 -5.42 33.14 26.90
CA LEU A 76 -5.18 32.04 25.95
C LEU A 76 -6.34 31.83 24.97
N GLY A 77 -7.52 32.41 25.24
CA GLY A 77 -8.62 32.44 24.29
C GLY A 77 -9.93 32.91 24.93
N PRO A 78 -11.07 32.79 24.22
CA PRO A 78 -11.17 32.23 22.88
C PRO A 78 -10.67 33.20 21.79
N TYR A 79 -9.82 32.69 20.90
CA TYR A 79 -9.50 33.35 19.63
C TYR A 79 -10.47 32.86 18.56
N GLN A 80 -10.95 33.78 17.72
CA GLN A 80 -11.77 33.43 16.56
C GLN A 80 -10.94 33.61 15.29
N VAL A 81 -11.03 32.65 14.37
CA VAL A 81 -10.39 32.75 13.06
C VAL A 81 -11.41 32.50 11.96
N THR A 82 -11.36 33.33 10.93
CA THR A 82 -12.14 33.18 9.70
C THR A 82 -11.20 33.05 8.52
N ALA A 83 -11.22 31.90 7.85
CA ALA A 83 -10.55 31.69 6.57
C ALA A 83 -11.55 31.98 5.45
N THR A 84 -11.22 32.87 4.53
CA THR A 84 -12.06 33.25 3.38
C THR A 84 -11.29 32.96 2.10
N GLY A 85 -11.89 32.18 1.19
CA GLY A 85 -11.41 32.02 -0.18
C GLY A 85 -12.02 33.11 -1.07
N LEU A 86 -11.18 33.81 -1.85
CA LEU A 86 -11.62 34.87 -2.75
C LEU A 86 -11.38 34.52 -4.22
N ARG A 87 -12.31 34.95 -5.07
CA ARG A 87 -12.24 34.88 -6.54
C ARG A 87 -12.75 36.20 -7.12
N GLY A 88 -12.03 36.81 -8.06
CA GLY A 88 -12.37 38.12 -8.60
C GLY A 88 -12.44 39.21 -7.52
N GLY A 89 -11.70 39.06 -6.43
CA GLY A 89 -11.73 39.96 -5.26
C GLY A 89 -12.95 39.82 -4.34
N GLY A 90 -13.90 38.91 -4.63
CA GLY A 90 -15.07 38.65 -3.81
C GLY A 90 -14.98 37.35 -3.01
N PRO A 91 -15.62 37.24 -1.83
CA PRO A 91 -15.64 36.00 -1.06
C PRO A 91 -16.49 34.93 -1.76
N VAL A 92 -15.96 33.71 -1.84
CA VAL A 92 -16.63 32.55 -2.45
C VAL A 92 -17.07 31.54 -1.38
N VAL A 93 -16.24 31.36 -0.36
CA VAL A 93 -16.49 30.48 0.78
C VAL A 93 -15.76 31.01 2.01
N ASP A 94 -16.35 30.84 3.19
CA ASP A 94 -15.67 31.06 4.45
C ASP A 94 -15.79 29.85 5.38
N ARG A 95 -14.76 29.67 6.22
CA ARG A 95 -14.75 28.73 7.35
C ARG A 95 -14.36 29.47 8.60
N ARG A 96 -15.07 29.20 9.69
CA ARG A 96 -14.90 29.88 10.98
C ARG A 96 -14.55 28.87 12.06
N ALA A 97 -13.66 29.25 12.97
CA ALA A 97 -13.29 28.44 14.11
C ALA A 97 -13.03 29.33 15.34
N SER A 98 -13.27 28.78 16.52
CA SER A 98 -12.89 29.32 17.82
C SER A 98 -11.93 28.35 18.48
N PHE A 99 -10.83 28.83 19.03
CA PHE A 99 -9.82 28.00 19.67
C PHE A 99 -9.13 28.73 20.82
N ASP A 100 -8.56 27.96 21.72
CA ASP A 100 -7.70 28.41 22.81
C ASP A 100 -6.27 27.92 22.56
N PHE A 101 -5.29 28.76 22.86
CA PHE A 101 -3.90 28.33 22.97
C PHE A 101 -3.73 27.38 24.16
N GLN A 102 -2.89 26.36 24.00
CA GLN A 102 -2.44 25.53 25.10
C GLN A 102 -0.99 25.89 25.44
N ALA A 103 -0.75 26.26 26.70
CA ALA A 103 0.57 26.65 27.17
C ALA A 103 1.62 25.59 26.80
N ASP A 104 2.76 26.04 26.28
CA ASP A 104 3.92 25.21 25.94
C ASP A 104 3.64 24.14 24.87
N ARG A 105 2.62 24.36 24.03
CA ARG A 105 2.26 23.46 22.93
C ARG A 105 2.32 24.18 21.58
N SER A 106 2.78 23.44 20.58
CA SER A 106 2.62 23.76 19.17
C SER A 106 1.47 22.94 18.60
N LEU A 107 0.36 23.60 18.31
CA LEU A 107 -0.86 22.95 17.83
C LEU A 107 -1.21 23.38 16.40
N VAL A 108 -2.04 22.59 15.75
CA VAL A 108 -2.51 22.81 14.37
C VAL A 108 -4.01 23.00 14.39
N LEU A 109 -4.46 24.02 13.67
CA LEU A 109 -5.86 24.25 13.36
C LEU A 109 -6.06 24.14 11.85
N THR A 110 -6.64 23.04 11.40
CA THR A 110 -6.93 22.81 9.99
C THR A 110 -8.26 23.42 9.59
N MET A 111 -8.26 24.19 8.50
CA MET A 111 -9.42 24.92 7.97
C MET A 111 -9.57 24.65 6.47
N HIS A 112 -10.40 23.67 6.12
CA HIS A 112 -10.68 23.37 4.71
C HIS A 112 -11.78 24.27 4.13
N LEU A 113 -11.47 24.96 3.04
CA LEU A 113 -12.41 25.71 2.22
C LEU A 113 -12.97 24.78 1.15
N VAL A 114 -14.13 24.17 1.41
CA VAL A 114 -14.70 23.13 0.53
C VAL A 114 -15.74 23.68 -0.45
N ALA A 115 -15.76 23.17 -1.67
CA ALA A 115 -16.64 23.61 -2.75
C ALA A 115 -18.12 23.41 -2.40
N ALA A 116 -18.43 22.34 -1.67
CA ALA A 116 -19.79 22.06 -1.17
C ALA A 116 -20.34 23.17 -0.24
N CYS A 117 -19.47 24.00 0.35
CA CYS A 117 -19.85 25.09 1.22
C CYS A 117 -20.08 26.43 0.50
N GLN A 118 -19.89 26.50 -0.83
CA GLN A 118 -20.16 27.72 -1.59
C GLN A 118 -21.65 28.12 -1.49
N GLY A 119 -21.92 29.31 -0.96
CA GLY A 119 -23.28 29.81 -0.74
C GLY A 119 -24.06 29.15 0.40
N GLN A 120 -23.45 28.23 1.16
CA GLN A 120 -24.08 27.63 2.34
C GLN A 120 -24.11 28.59 3.52
N SER A 121 -25.21 28.60 4.28
CA SER A 121 -25.32 29.38 5.51
C SER A 121 -25.58 28.47 6.70
N CYS A 122 -24.66 28.48 7.67
CA CYS A 122 -24.75 27.70 8.89
C CYS A 122 -25.15 28.55 10.13
N GLY A 123 -25.60 29.80 9.95
CA GLY A 123 -25.95 30.69 11.06
C GLY A 123 -24.78 30.89 12.05
N GLY A 124 -24.93 30.42 13.28
CA GLY A 124 -23.89 30.46 14.33
C GLY A 124 -22.82 29.37 14.23
N GLN A 125 -22.91 28.46 13.25
CA GLN A 125 -22.01 27.35 13.00
C GLN A 125 -21.09 27.62 11.79
N THR A 126 -20.11 26.76 11.53
CA THR A 126 -19.27 26.80 10.32
C THR A 126 -19.62 25.66 9.37
N CYS A 127 -19.57 25.92 8.07
CA CYS A 127 -19.67 24.86 7.08
C CYS A 127 -18.33 24.10 7.01
N THR A 128 -18.40 22.78 6.88
CA THR A 128 -17.26 21.86 6.80
C THR A 128 -17.55 20.76 5.77
N GLU A 129 -16.57 19.91 5.52
CA GLU A 129 -16.70 18.67 4.74
C GLU A 129 -17.80 17.71 5.27
N ARG A 130 -18.21 17.85 6.54
CA ARG A 130 -19.29 17.06 7.17
C ARG A 130 -20.61 17.84 7.33
N GLY A 131 -20.71 19.02 6.74
CA GLY A 131 -21.85 19.94 6.90
C GLY A 131 -21.62 20.98 7.99
N CYS A 132 -22.70 21.51 8.58
CA CYS A 132 -22.63 22.59 9.57
C CYS A 132 -22.18 22.07 10.96
N GLU A 133 -21.03 22.53 11.44
CA GLU A 133 -20.43 22.12 12.71
C GLU A 133 -20.21 23.30 13.67
N SER A 134 -19.97 22.98 14.95
CA SER A 134 -19.61 23.99 15.96
C SER A 134 -18.36 24.77 15.57
N LEU A 135 -18.33 26.05 15.95
CA LEU A 135 -17.14 26.90 15.83
C LEU A 135 -16.03 26.43 16.77
N ASP A 136 -16.39 25.89 17.95
CA ASP A 136 -15.41 25.40 18.92
C ASP A 136 -14.55 24.28 18.31
N SER A 137 -13.25 24.54 18.27
CA SER A 137 -12.25 23.68 17.65
C SER A 137 -11.23 23.15 18.64
N ASN A 138 -11.39 23.41 19.95
CA ASN A 138 -10.44 22.97 20.97
C ASN A 138 -10.23 21.46 21.00
N GLY A 139 -11.29 20.67 20.78
CA GLY A 139 -11.22 19.22 20.66
C GLY A 139 -10.69 18.71 19.31
N ARG A 140 -10.43 19.60 18.35
CA ARG A 140 -9.93 19.29 16.99
C ARG A 140 -8.51 19.79 16.73
N LEU A 141 -7.87 20.44 17.71
CA LEU A 141 -6.48 20.86 17.59
C LEU A 141 -5.54 19.65 17.74
N THR A 142 -4.64 19.44 16.79
CA THR A 142 -3.64 18.36 16.81
C THR A 142 -2.24 18.91 17.07
N ALA A 143 -1.29 18.05 17.45
CA ALA A 143 0.11 18.46 17.60
C ALA A 143 0.73 18.79 16.22
N TRP A 144 1.58 19.81 16.16
CA TRP A 144 2.32 20.13 14.95
C TRP A 144 3.46 19.14 14.70
N THR A 145 3.45 18.49 13.55
CA THR A 145 4.42 17.45 13.15
C THR A 145 5.55 17.99 12.24
N GLY A 146 5.48 19.25 11.82
CA GLY A 146 6.41 19.84 10.84
C GLY A 146 5.85 19.91 9.42
N THR A 147 4.83 19.11 9.11
CA THR A 147 4.19 19.07 7.78
C THR A 147 2.74 19.55 7.88
N PRO A 148 2.29 20.51 7.05
CA PRO A 148 0.89 20.93 7.02
C PRO A 148 -0.04 19.80 6.53
N PRO A 149 -1.10 19.44 7.27
CA PRO A 149 -2.10 18.47 6.82
C PRO A 149 -2.81 18.93 5.54
N ARG A 150 -3.13 18.00 4.64
CA ARG A 150 -3.90 18.27 3.41
C ARG A 150 -5.39 17.96 3.58
N LEU A 151 -6.21 18.58 2.74
CA LEU A 151 -7.60 18.17 2.55
C LEU A 151 -7.65 16.76 1.93
N GLY A 152 -8.38 15.86 2.58
CA GLY A 152 -8.52 14.45 2.15
C GLY A 152 -7.51 13.51 2.77
N GLU A 153 -6.42 14.03 3.35
CA GLU A 153 -5.54 13.27 4.24
C GLU A 153 -6.17 13.30 5.64
N THR A 154 -6.54 12.14 6.17
CA THR A 154 -6.91 12.05 7.59
C THR A 154 -5.70 12.48 8.41
N PRO A 155 -5.81 13.48 9.32
CA PRO A 155 -4.73 13.80 10.22
C PRO A 155 -4.35 12.52 10.96
N MET A 156 -3.08 12.16 10.97
CA MET A 156 -2.57 11.06 11.79
C MET A 156 -2.82 11.42 13.26
N VAL A 157 -4.02 11.10 13.75
CA VAL A 157 -4.37 11.23 15.15
C VAL A 157 -3.86 9.96 15.81
N ASP A 158 -2.65 10.04 16.34
CA ASP A 158 -2.16 9.14 17.38
C ASP A 158 -2.99 9.38 18.66
N MET A 159 -4.24 8.90 18.65
CA MET A 159 -5.03 8.67 19.85
C MET A 159 -5.50 7.23 19.80
N GLY A 160 -4.69 6.35 20.37
CA GLY A 160 -5.00 4.93 20.50
C GLY A 160 -6.43 4.69 20.98
N THR A 161 -7.24 4.10 20.11
CA THR A 161 -8.12 2.94 20.33
C THR A 161 -8.65 2.45 18.97
N PRO A 162 -9.08 1.18 18.87
CA PRO A 162 -8.80 0.32 17.70
C PRO A 162 -9.91 0.37 16.63
N GLU A 163 -9.53 -0.12 15.43
CA GLU A 163 -10.34 -0.33 14.21
C GLU A 163 -10.42 0.95 13.36
N VAL A 164 -9.65 1.14 12.26
CA VAL A 164 -9.62 0.38 10.98
C VAL A 164 -8.33 0.65 10.17
N ASP A 165 -7.82 -0.36 9.43
CA ASP A 165 -6.71 -0.39 8.43
C ASP A 165 -5.27 -0.07 8.91
N MET A 166 -4.59 -1.03 9.55
CA MET A 166 -3.76 -2.11 8.98
C MET A 166 -2.27 -1.81 8.81
N CYS A 167 -1.75 -0.67 9.31
CA CYS A 167 -0.31 -0.59 9.58
C CYS A 167 0.11 -1.69 10.60
N ARG A 168 0.78 -2.74 10.13
CA ARG A 168 1.16 -4.01 10.75
C ARG A 168 2.60 -4.34 10.30
N PRO A 169 3.30 -5.28 10.96
CA PRO A 169 4.56 -5.75 10.41
C PRO A 169 4.34 -6.26 8.98
N GLU A 170 5.23 -5.89 8.08
CA GLU A 170 5.20 -6.27 6.67
C GLU A 170 4.93 -7.77 6.49
N VAL A 171 4.02 -8.09 5.58
CA VAL A 171 3.79 -9.44 5.08
C VAL A 171 3.72 -9.38 3.56
N CYS A 172 4.34 -10.34 2.88
CA CYS A 172 4.40 -10.37 1.42
C CYS A 172 3.01 -10.35 0.78
N ASN A 173 2.53 -9.18 0.37
CA ASN A 173 1.21 -9.03 -0.25
C ASN A 173 1.11 -7.86 -1.24
N ASP A 174 2.25 -7.30 -1.68
CA ASP A 174 2.34 -6.11 -2.55
C ASP A 174 1.68 -4.85 -1.95
N ALA A 175 1.55 -4.78 -0.62
CA ALA A 175 1.07 -3.60 0.09
C ALA A 175 2.14 -3.08 1.04
N ASP A 176 2.11 -1.76 1.22
CA ASP A 176 2.80 -1.07 2.30
C ASP A 176 2.00 -1.33 3.57
N ASP A 177 2.26 -2.49 4.18
CA ASP A 177 1.49 -3.01 5.30
C ASP A 177 1.87 -2.32 6.59
N ASP A 178 3.05 -1.70 6.72
CA ASP A 178 3.52 -0.97 7.89
C ASP A 178 3.39 0.56 7.76
N CYS A 179 3.06 1.02 6.55
CA CYS A 179 2.77 2.40 6.16
C CYS A 179 3.98 3.34 6.20
N ASP A 180 5.20 2.83 6.02
CA ASP A 180 6.42 3.64 5.94
C ASP A 180 6.75 4.14 4.52
N GLY A 181 6.06 3.59 3.51
CA GLY A 181 6.20 3.95 2.11
C GLY A 181 7.17 3.08 1.30
N ALA A 182 7.81 2.10 1.93
CA ALA A 182 8.31 0.91 1.26
C ALA A 182 7.20 -0.15 1.16
N VAL A 183 7.44 -1.20 0.39
CA VAL A 183 6.49 -2.29 0.17
C VAL A 183 7.27 -3.56 0.44
N ASP A 184 6.73 -4.43 1.30
CA ASP A 184 7.26 -5.74 1.65
C ASP A 184 8.72 -5.74 2.17
N GLU A 185 9.15 -4.69 2.89
CA GLU A 185 10.48 -4.58 3.50
C GLU A 185 10.59 -5.21 4.90
N GLU A 186 11.82 -5.49 5.35
CA GLU A 186 12.07 -6.07 6.68
C GLU A 186 11.31 -7.38 6.99
N VAL A 187 10.72 -8.03 5.98
CA VAL A 187 10.10 -9.35 6.06
C VAL A 187 11.18 -10.38 6.38
N THR A 188 10.89 -11.29 7.31
CA THR A 188 11.76 -12.45 7.54
C THR A 188 11.58 -13.42 6.38
N VAL A 189 12.42 -13.25 5.35
CA VAL A 189 12.42 -14.05 4.13
C VAL A 189 12.47 -15.55 4.42
N SER A 190 11.51 -16.27 3.83
CA SER A 190 11.41 -17.74 3.84
C SER A 190 12.27 -18.34 2.71
N ASP A 191 12.35 -19.67 2.63
CA ASP A 191 12.75 -20.32 1.38
C ASP A 191 11.52 -20.35 0.45
N GLU A 192 11.68 -20.07 -0.85
CA GLU A 192 10.57 -20.06 -1.82
C GLU A 192 9.81 -21.37 -1.95
N ALA A 193 8.48 -21.26 -2.14
CA ALA A 193 7.61 -22.35 -2.51
C ALA A 193 6.93 -22.10 -3.86
N CYS A 194 6.75 -23.17 -4.65
CA CYS A 194 5.96 -23.10 -5.88
C CYS A 194 4.46 -23.01 -5.61
N ASN A 195 3.98 -21.85 -5.18
CA ASN A 195 2.57 -21.60 -4.86
C ASN A 195 1.96 -20.46 -5.70
N GLY A 196 2.78 -19.72 -6.47
CA GLY A 196 2.35 -18.56 -7.24
C GLY A 196 2.28 -17.25 -6.44
N ASP A 197 2.82 -17.25 -5.23
CA ASP A 197 3.05 -16.11 -4.37
C ASP A 197 4.58 -15.81 -4.36
N ASP A 198 4.97 -14.57 -4.04
CA ASP A 198 6.36 -14.18 -3.78
C ASP A 198 6.60 -14.44 -2.27
N ASP A 199 7.31 -15.51 -1.91
CA ASP A 199 7.46 -15.97 -0.52
C ASP A 199 8.68 -15.33 0.19
N ASP A 200 9.59 -14.68 -0.56
CA ASP A 200 10.79 -13.98 -0.08
C ASP A 200 10.85 -12.48 -0.47
N CYS A 201 9.80 -11.97 -1.08
CA CYS A 201 9.54 -10.56 -1.33
C CYS A 201 10.66 -9.88 -2.14
N ASP A 202 11.28 -10.58 -3.08
CA ASP A 202 12.33 -10.03 -3.93
C ASP A 202 11.77 -9.31 -5.18
N GLY A 203 10.46 -9.44 -5.41
CA GLY A 203 9.70 -8.84 -6.49
C GLY A 203 9.65 -9.71 -7.73
N THR A 204 10.10 -10.97 -7.65
CA THR A 204 9.74 -11.99 -8.61
C THR A 204 8.76 -12.99 -7.99
N THR A 205 8.25 -13.94 -8.78
CA THR A 205 7.29 -14.92 -8.26
C THR A 205 7.77 -16.28 -8.67
N ASP A 206 7.81 -17.22 -7.72
CA ASP A 206 8.27 -18.60 -7.93
C ASP A 206 9.69 -18.66 -8.56
N GLU A 207 10.60 -17.79 -8.10
CA GLU A 207 12.01 -17.68 -8.47
C GLU A 207 12.90 -18.63 -7.67
N ASP A 208 14.21 -18.63 -7.92
CA ASP A 208 15.18 -19.45 -7.21
C ASP A 208 15.09 -20.99 -7.33
N PHE A 209 14.14 -21.49 -8.13
CA PHE A 209 14.11 -22.89 -8.54
C PHE A 209 15.02 -23.18 -9.76
N ASP A 210 15.68 -24.35 -9.77
CA ASP A 210 16.44 -24.81 -10.94
C ASP A 210 15.49 -25.34 -12.03
N LEU A 211 14.99 -24.43 -12.86
CA LEU A 211 14.08 -24.75 -13.96
C LEU A 211 14.72 -25.56 -15.09
N GLN A 212 16.04 -25.77 -15.06
CA GLN A 212 16.78 -26.42 -16.13
C GLN A 212 17.09 -27.89 -15.84
N ASN A 213 17.26 -28.24 -14.56
CA ASN A 213 17.71 -29.57 -14.16
C ASN A 213 16.93 -30.17 -12.99
N ASP A 214 16.00 -29.45 -12.35
CA ASP A 214 15.16 -30.02 -11.30
C ASP A 214 13.97 -30.80 -11.88
N PRO A 215 13.86 -32.12 -11.65
CA PRO A 215 12.71 -32.91 -12.07
C PRO A 215 11.38 -32.51 -11.42
N MET A 216 11.39 -31.69 -10.36
CA MET A 216 10.19 -31.19 -9.69
C MET A 216 9.72 -29.83 -10.23
N ASN A 217 10.57 -29.08 -10.93
CA ASN A 217 10.33 -27.70 -11.37
C ASN A 217 10.73 -27.47 -12.85
N CYS A 218 10.54 -28.47 -13.70
CA CYS A 218 11.16 -28.50 -15.02
C CYS A 218 10.49 -27.59 -16.04
N GLY A 219 11.21 -26.55 -16.49
CA GLY A 219 10.68 -25.55 -17.43
C GLY A 219 9.67 -24.59 -16.80
N GLY A 220 9.42 -24.71 -15.50
CA GLY A 220 8.51 -23.87 -14.72
C GLY A 220 8.25 -24.48 -13.33
N CYS A 221 7.90 -23.64 -12.36
CA CYS A 221 7.64 -24.07 -10.98
C CYS A 221 6.55 -25.14 -10.92
N GLY A 222 6.77 -26.17 -10.10
CA GLY A 222 5.84 -27.27 -9.88
C GLY A 222 5.64 -28.21 -11.08
N ILE A 223 6.34 -28.00 -12.20
CA ILE A 223 6.27 -28.90 -13.36
C ILE A 223 7.11 -30.15 -13.08
N GLN A 224 6.45 -31.14 -12.47
CA GLN A 224 7.07 -32.42 -12.19
C GLN A 224 7.15 -33.31 -13.45
N CYS A 225 8.32 -33.89 -13.69
CA CYS A 225 8.54 -34.85 -14.76
C CYS A 225 7.99 -36.24 -14.41
N VAL A 226 6.67 -36.39 -14.55
CA VAL A 226 5.95 -37.66 -14.36
C VAL A 226 5.61 -38.29 -15.70
N PHE A 227 5.96 -39.57 -15.87
CA PHE A 227 5.65 -40.35 -17.05
C PHE A 227 4.81 -41.58 -16.68
N ARG A 228 4.00 -42.07 -17.64
CA ARG A 228 3.24 -43.29 -17.44
C ARG A 228 4.22 -44.47 -17.29
N ASN A 229 4.10 -45.21 -16.19
CA ASN A 229 4.94 -46.38 -15.87
C ASN A 229 6.45 -46.09 -15.97
N GLY A 230 6.88 -44.88 -15.57
CA GLY A 230 8.28 -44.48 -15.63
C GLY A 230 8.56 -43.22 -14.82
N SER A 231 9.84 -42.94 -14.65
CA SER A 231 10.36 -41.74 -14.00
C SER A 231 10.94 -40.77 -15.03
N GLY A 232 10.78 -39.48 -14.77
CA GLY A 232 11.33 -38.42 -15.59
C GLY A 232 12.51 -37.72 -14.95
N THR A 233 13.31 -37.04 -15.78
CA THR A 233 14.32 -36.06 -15.36
C THR A 233 14.12 -34.77 -16.14
N CYS A 234 14.57 -33.65 -15.59
CA CYS A 234 14.63 -32.39 -16.32
C CYS A 234 15.95 -32.28 -17.07
N THR A 235 15.90 -31.82 -18.32
CA THR A 235 17.11 -31.50 -19.10
C THR A 235 16.82 -30.31 -19.99
N GLY A 236 17.49 -29.19 -19.72
CA GLY A 236 17.31 -27.95 -20.48
C GLY A 236 15.89 -27.40 -20.40
N GLY A 237 15.23 -27.58 -19.25
CA GLY A 237 13.85 -27.15 -19.01
C GLY A 237 12.80 -27.98 -19.75
N SER A 238 13.15 -29.18 -20.20
CA SER A 238 12.20 -30.14 -20.77
C SER A 238 12.25 -31.47 -20.03
N CYS A 239 11.09 -32.00 -19.69
CA CYS A 239 10.97 -33.33 -19.10
C CYS A 239 11.30 -34.40 -20.13
N VAL A 240 12.20 -35.32 -19.77
CA VAL A 240 12.54 -36.49 -20.57
C VAL A 240 12.45 -37.75 -19.70
N ILE A 241 12.11 -38.88 -20.31
CA ILE A 241 12.09 -40.17 -19.60
C ILE A 241 13.51 -40.50 -19.12
N ALA A 242 13.66 -40.70 -17.81
CA ALA A 242 14.90 -41.17 -17.21
C ALA A 242 14.97 -42.70 -17.20
N SER A 243 13.88 -43.36 -16.83
CA SER A 243 13.77 -44.82 -16.85
C SER A 243 12.32 -45.30 -16.79
N CYS A 244 12.05 -46.46 -17.37
CA CYS A 244 10.79 -47.16 -17.22
C CYS A 244 10.74 -47.96 -15.92
N ASP A 245 9.54 -48.08 -15.36
CA ASP A 245 9.28 -48.97 -14.23
C ASP A 245 9.61 -50.42 -14.61
N ALA A 246 9.93 -51.24 -13.62
CA ALA A 246 10.29 -52.64 -13.86
C ALA A 246 9.18 -53.38 -14.61
N GLY A 247 9.53 -53.95 -15.77
CA GLY A 247 8.59 -54.67 -16.63
C GLY A 247 7.90 -53.80 -17.68
N PHE A 248 8.17 -52.49 -17.73
CA PHE A 248 7.69 -51.60 -18.79
C PHE A 248 8.82 -51.16 -19.71
N GLU A 249 8.49 -50.93 -20.99
CA GLU A 249 9.40 -50.33 -21.98
C GLU A 249 8.65 -49.29 -22.83
N ASP A 250 9.38 -48.25 -23.24
CA ASP A 250 9.02 -47.31 -24.32
C ASP A 250 9.37 -47.98 -25.65
N CYS A 251 8.36 -48.45 -26.38
CA CYS A 251 8.56 -49.26 -27.58
C CYS A 251 8.47 -48.50 -28.90
N ASP A 252 7.89 -47.30 -28.90
CA ASP A 252 7.83 -46.43 -30.07
C ASP A 252 8.90 -45.34 -30.04
N GLY A 253 9.59 -45.17 -28.90
CA GLY A 253 10.63 -44.17 -28.68
C GLY A 253 10.05 -42.77 -28.48
N ASP A 254 8.73 -42.66 -28.28
CA ASP A 254 8.05 -41.41 -28.03
C ASP A 254 7.89 -41.22 -26.52
N GLY A 255 8.85 -40.50 -25.96
CA GLY A 255 8.87 -40.23 -24.53
C GLY A 255 7.64 -39.45 -24.02
N THR A 256 6.80 -38.90 -24.90
CA THR A 256 5.60 -38.15 -24.49
C THR A 256 4.45 -39.04 -24.00
N ASN A 257 4.42 -40.32 -24.38
CA ASN A 257 3.43 -41.31 -23.92
C ASN A 257 3.91 -42.22 -22.78
N GLY A 258 5.19 -42.13 -22.41
CA GLY A 258 5.77 -42.83 -21.26
C GLY A 258 6.39 -44.19 -21.63
N CYS A 259 6.14 -45.19 -20.78
CA CYS A 259 6.55 -46.57 -21.00
C CYS A 259 5.29 -47.42 -21.16
N GLU A 260 4.83 -47.55 -22.39
CA GLU A 260 3.46 -47.95 -22.72
C GLU A 260 3.25 -49.44 -22.55
N ILE A 261 4.32 -50.23 -22.68
CA ILE A 261 4.24 -51.66 -22.90
C ILE A 261 4.74 -52.42 -21.68
N ASP A 262 3.82 -53.16 -21.04
CA ASP A 262 4.16 -54.17 -20.04
C ASP A 262 4.78 -55.39 -20.73
N THR A 263 6.11 -55.46 -20.74
CA THR A 263 6.89 -56.56 -21.30
C THR A 263 6.83 -57.81 -20.43
N SER A 264 6.29 -57.74 -19.21
CA SER A 264 6.16 -58.89 -18.32
C SER A 264 4.97 -59.79 -18.68
N SER A 265 3.94 -59.23 -19.31
CA SER A 265 2.65 -59.89 -19.58
C SER A 265 2.17 -59.78 -21.04
N ASN A 266 2.71 -58.86 -21.83
CA ASN A 266 2.30 -58.69 -23.22
C ASN A 266 2.92 -59.76 -24.12
N ALA A 267 2.08 -60.66 -24.66
CA ALA A 267 2.51 -61.73 -25.57
C ALA A 267 3.14 -61.25 -26.89
N SER A 268 2.91 -59.99 -27.28
CA SER A 268 3.53 -59.38 -28.46
C SER A 268 4.85 -58.66 -28.17
N ASN A 269 5.20 -58.44 -26.90
CA ASN A 269 6.38 -57.71 -26.45
C ASN A 269 7.03 -58.39 -25.23
N CYS A 270 7.09 -59.71 -25.23
CA CYS A 270 7.43 -60.48 -24.04
C CYS A 270 8.93 -60.44 -23.74
N GLY A 271 9.29 -59.83 -22.62
CA GLY A 271 10.69 -59.60 -22.23
C GLY A 271 11.40 -58.53 -23.06
N GLY A 272 10.66 -57.79 -23.89
CA GLY A 272 11.16 -56.64 -24.64
C GLY A 272 10.29 -56.29 -25.85
N CYS A 273 10.38 -55.06 -26.34
CA CYS A 273 9.66 -54.59 -27.51
C CYS A 273 9.82 -55.49 -28.74
N GLY A 274 8.71 -55.87 -29.36
CA GLY A 274 8.67 -56.72 -30.55
C GLY A 274 8.94 -58.22 -30.32
N ASN A 275 9.18 -58.65 -29.08
CA ASN A 275 9.38 -60.06 -28.75
C ASN A 275 8.05 -60.84 -28.69
N VAL A 276 7.52 -61.19 -29.86
CA VAL A 276 6.26 -61.95 -29.96
C VAL A 276 6.45 -63.42 -29.58
N CYS A 277 5.58 -63.94 -28.71
CA CYS A 277 5.47 -65.38 -28.45
C CYS A 277 4.88 -66.09 -29.68
N ARG A 278 5.75 -66.56 -30.59
CA ARG A 278 5.40 -67.09 -31.92
C ARG A 278 4.50 -68.34 -31.96
N ASN A 279 4.25 -69.00 -30.83
CA ASN A 279 3.37 -70.17 -30.77
C ASN A 279 2.05 -69.79 -30.11
N PRO A 280 0.89 -70.21 -30.65
CA PRO A 280 -0.42 -69.83 -30.11
C PRO A 280 -0.67 -70.31 -28.67
N ASP A 281 0.04 -71.37 -28.24
CA ASP A 281 -0.06 -71.91 -26.88
C ASP A 281 0.92 -71.25 -25.88
N ARG A 282 1.66 -70.21 -26.29
CA ARG A 282 2.60 -69.51 -25.41
C ARG A 282 2.04 -68.16 -24.98
N ILE A 283 2.05 -67.94 -23.67
CA ILE A 283 1.73 -66.67 -23.01
C ILE A 283 3.01 -66.02 -22.48
N CYS A 284 2.95 -64.73 -22.17
CA CYS A 284 4.06 -64.05 -21.51
C CYS A 284 3.92 -64.17 -19.98
N CYS A 285 4.96 -64.66 -19.33
CA CYS A 285 5.04 -64.79 -17.89
C CYS A 285 6.34 -64.16 -17.41
N THR A 286 6.25 -63.07 -16.63
CA THR A 286 7.39 -62.33 -16.06
C THR A 286 8.50 -62.07 -17.09
N GLY A 287 8.12 -61.70 -18.31
CA GLY A 287 9.07 -61.38 -19.39
C GLY A 287 9.61 -62.58 -20.16
N SER A 288 8.99 -63.76 -20.05
CA SER A 288 9.39 -64.97 -20.77
C SER A 288 8.21 -65.70 -21.40
N CYS A 289 8.35 -66.12 -22.66
CA CYS A 289 7.32 -66.88 -23.37
C CYS A 289 7.22 -68.33 -22.87
N GLN A 290 6.18 -68.64 -22.12
CA GLN A 290 5.94 -69.93 -21.47
C GLN A 290 4.55 -70.50 -21.84
N ARG A 291 4.29 -71.77 -21.53
CA ARG A 291 2.96 -72.38 -21.78
C ARG A 291 1.92 -72.07 -20.68
N SER A 292 2.39 -71.67 -19.51
CA SER A 292 1.56 -71.32 -18.34
C SER A 292 2.43 -70.55 -17.35
N CYS A 293 1.84 -69.63 -16.57
CA CYS A 293 2.53 -68.95 -15.47
C CYS A 293 2.39 -69.76 -14.17
N PRO A 294 3.39 -69.74 -13.28
CA PRO A 294 3.30 -70.33 -11.94
C PRO A 294 2.16 -69.75 -11.08
#